data_AF-A0A7C7YJB0-F1
#
_entry.id   AF-A0A7C7YJB0-F1
#
_cell.length_a   1.000
_cell.length_b   1.000
_cell.length_c   1.000
_cell.angle_alpha   90.00
_cell.angle_beta   90.00
_cell.angle_gamma   90.00
#
_symmetry.space_group_name_H-M   'P 1'
#
loop_
_entity.id
_entity.type
_entity.pdbx_description
1 polymer ?
#
loop_
_entity_poly.entity_id
_entity_poly.type
_entity_poly.pdbx_seq_one_letter_code
_entity_poly.pdbx_strand_id
1 'polypeptide(L)'
;MKQPNRFGRFVRTVGHLGPRQALAQLVYGFRGLRPPRPAQGESPKLLGGLLPVAFLPGPAHARWHASGELELIGRRVDFAGGVDWAFTGEGLLWLYHLHQCDHLRGPQILPSQRLSSMLAWVRDCSGGSGWDPHPTSLRILSWGKILLTPGAIEPSEDEAALICGS
;
A
#
# COMPACT_ATOMS: atom_id res chain seq x y z
N MET A 1 -26.55 3.83 -31.90
CA MET A 1 -25.44 3.25 -31.10
C MET A 1 -24.87 2.04 -31.86
N LYS A 2 -23.69 2.17 -32.48
CA LYS A 2 -23.02 1.08 -33.21
C LYS A 2 -22.19 0.25 -32.22
N GLN A 3 -22.58 -1.00 -31.99
CA GLN A 3 -21.78 -1.99 -31.26
C GLN A 3 -20.40 -2.14 -31.95
N PRO A 4 -19.27 -1.91 -31.28
CA PRO A 4 -17.97 -2.11 -31.89
C PRO A 4 -17.76 -3.61 -32.15
N ASN A 5 -17.42 -3.92 -33.41
CA ASN A 5 -17.22 -5.26 -33.96
C ASN A 5 -16.21 -6.08 -33.12
N ARG A 6 -16.70 -6.92 -32.20
CA ARG A 6 -15.88 -7.80 -31.35
C ARG A 6 -14.94 -8.69 -32.17
N PHE A 7 -15.37 -9.08 -33.38
CA PHE A 7 -14.60 -9.90 -34.32
C PHE A 7 -13.23 -9.30 -34.70
N GLY A 8 -13.13 -7.98 -34.85
CA GLY A 8 -11.88 -7.33 -35.25
C GLY A 8 -10.76 -7.45 -34.20
N ARG A 9 -11.13 -7.54 -32.91
CA ARG A 9 -10.15 -7.75 -31.82
C ARG A 9 -9.64 -9.19 -31.82
N PHE A 10 -10.53 -10.17 -31.99
CA PHE A 10 -10.15 -11.58 -32.02
C PHE A 10 -9.19 -11.90 -33.17
N VAL A 11 -9.43 -11.38 -34.37
CA VAL A 11 -8.55 -11.62 -35.53
C VAL A 11 -7.14 -11.07 -35.29
N ARG A 12 -7.04 -9.90 -34.65
CA ARG A 12 -5.74 -9.29 -34.34
C ARG A 12 -4.99 -10.03 -33.22
N THR A 13 -5.71 -10.60 -32.25
CA THR A 13 -5.13 -11.42 -31.19
C THR A 13 -4.65 -12.78 -31.74
N VAL A 14 -5.41 -13.40 -32.64
CA VAL A 14 -5.04 -14.69 -33.26
C VAL A 14 -3.83 -14.55 -34.18
N GLY A 15 -3.68 -13.41 -34.88
CA GLY A 15 -2.53 -13.15 -35.74
C GLY A 15 -1.18 -12.97 -35.03
N HIS A 16 -1.18 -12.71 -33.71
CA HIS A 16 0.03 -12.56 -32.90
C HIS A 16 0.35 -13.80 -32.06
N LEU A 17 -0.56 -14.78 -32.01
CA LEU A 17 -0.35 -16.02 -31.27
C LEU A 17 0.53 -16.95 -32.11
N GLY A 18 1.66 -17.37 -31.56
CA GLY A 18 2.48 -18.39 -32.19
C GLY A 18 1.65 -19.67 -32.39
N PRO A 19 1.83 -20.42 -33.51
CA PRO A 19 1.01 -21.60 -33.81
C PRO A 19 1.04 -22.64 -32.69
N ARG A 20 2.15 -22.73 -31.95
CA ARG A 20 2.27 -23.57 -30.75
C ARG A 20 1.38 -23.12 -29.59
N GLN A 21 1.23 -21.80 -29.37
CA GLN A 21 0.38 -21.26 -28.30
C GLN A 21 -1.11 -21.43 -28.62
N ALA A 22 -1.51 -21.18 -29.87
CA ALA A 22 -2.89 -21.41 -30.31
C ALA A 22 -3.29 -22.88 -30.18
N LEU A 23 -2.41 -23.80 -30.61
CA LEU A 23 -2.63 -25.23 -30.45
C LEU A 23 -2.68 -25.63 -28.97
N ALA A 24 -1.77 -25.13 -28.14
CA ALA A 24 -1.80 -25.39 -26.69
C ALA A 24 -3.10 -24.91 -26.05
N GLN A 25 -3.56 -23.70 -26.35
CA GLN A 25 -4.81 -23.17 -25.79
C GLN A 25 -6.04 -23.98 -26.22
N LEU A 26 -6.11 -24.40 -27.49
CA LEU A 26 -7.16 -25.32 -27.96
C LEU A 26 -7.07 -26.67 -27.23
N VAL A 27 -5.88 -27.26 -27.16
CA VAL A 27 -5.66 -28.55 -26.50
C VAL A 27 -6.01 -28.50 -25.02
N TYR A 28 -5.62 -27.45 -24.28
CA TYR A 28 -5.94 -27.30 -22.86
C TYR A 28 -7.38 -26.84 -22.62
N GLY A 29 -7.98 -26.10 -23.56
CA GLY A 29 -9.40 -25.75 -23.54
C GLY A 29 -10.30 -26.97 -23.70
N PHE A 30 -9.96 -27.88 -24.61
CA PHE A 30 -10.70 -29.14 -24.82
C PHE A 30 -10.37 -30.23 -23.81
N ARG A 31 -9.14 -30.29 -23.27
CA ARG A 31 -8.78 -31.24 -22.22
C ARG A 31 -9.39 -30.90 -20.86
N GLY A 32 -9.88 -29.68 -20.69
CA GLY A 32 -10.33 -29.15 -19.41
C GLY A 32 -9.17 -29.00 -18.42
N LEU A 33 -9.36 -28.16 -17.41
CA LEU A 33 -8.46 -28.17 -16.26
C LEU A 33 -8.66 -29.50 -15.53
N ARG A 34 -7.58 -30.22 -15.24
CA ARG A 34 -7.67 -31.37 -14.35
C ARG A 34 -8.27 -30.88 -13.02
N PRO A 35 -9.29 -31.55 -12.48
CA PRO A 35 -9.83 -31.16 -11.19
C PRO A 35 -8.68 -31.18 -10.16
N PRO A 36 -8.61 -30.17 -9.28
CA PRO A 36 -7.59 -30.15 -8.24
C PRO A 36 -7.71 -31.44 -7.45
N ARG A 37 -6.62 -32.19 -7.35
CA ARG A 37 -6.59 -33.37 -6.50
C ARG A 37 -6.68 -32.88 -5.06
N PRO A 38 -7.66 -33.33 -4.25
CA PRO A 38 -7.67 -33.02 -2.84
C PRO A 38 -6.35 -33.51 -2.25
N ALA A 39 -5.62 -32.61 -1.58
CA ALA A 39 -4.39 -32.96 -0.90
C ALA A 39 -4.72 -34.01 0.16
N GLN A 40 -4.10 -35.17 0.07
CA GLN A 40 -4.22 -36.23 1.07
C GLN A 40 -3.10 -36.05 2.09
N GLY A 41 -3.46 -35.93 3.37
CA GLY A 41 -2.54 -35.69 4.47
C GLY A 41 -3.09 -34.65 5.45
N GLU A 42 -2.50 -34.58 6.65
CA GLU A 42 -2.75 -33.44 7.54
C GLU A 42 -2.39 -32.15 6.79
N SER A 43 -3.27 -31.14 6.87
CA SER A 43 -2.91 -29.80 6.41
C SER A 43 -1.63 -29.38 7.13
N PRO A 44 -0.64 -28.78 6.44
CA PRO A 44 0.54 -28.27 7.11
C PRO A 44 0.06 -27.37 8.23
N LYS A 45 0.33 -27.80 9.47
CA LYS A 45 0.08 -26.99 10.64
C LYS A 45 1.03 -25.82 10.47
N LEU A 46 0.49 -24.66 10.07
CA LEU A 46 1.18 -23.39 10.26
C LEU A 46 1.64 -23.46 11.71
N LEU A 47 2.96 -23.37 11.94
CA LEU A 47 3.49 -23.24 13.28
C LEU A 47 2.89 -21.95 13.84
N GLY A 48 1.74 -22.07 14.50
CA GLY A 48 1.03 -21.00 15.18
C GLY A 48 1.91 -20.61 16.36
N GLY A 49 2.75 -19.62 16.11
CA GLY A 49 3.89 -19.32 16.97
C GLY A 49 5.08 -18.73 16.22
N LEU A 50 4.90 -18.26 14.97
CA LEU A 50 5.85 -17.30 14.42
C LEU A 50 5.91 -16.15 15.42
N LEU A 51 7.05 -16.02 16.10
CA LEU A 51 7.45 -14.81 16.80
C LEU A 51 6.93 -13.63 15.99
N PRO A 52 6.29 -12.61 16.61
CA PRO A 52 5.81 -11.46 15.86
C PRO A 52 6.99 -10.91 15.05
N VAL A 53 7.01 -11.21 13.75
CA VAL A 53 8.05 -10.71 12.86
C VAL A 53 7.70 -9.25 12.72
N ALA A 54 8.45 -8.41 13.42
CA ALA A 54 8.29 -6.98 13.34
C ALA A 54 8.34 -6.57 11.86
N PHE A 55 7.46 -5.67 11.47
CA PHE A 55 7.57 -5.09 10.15
C PHE A 55 8.95 -4.46 9.99
N LEU A 56 9.47 -4.46 8.75
CA LEU A 56 10.69 -3.74 8.43
C LEU A 56 10.59 -2.29 8.95
N PRO A 57 11.71 -1.67 9.34
CA PRO A 57 11.70 -0.28 9.76
C PRO A 57 11.18 0.64 8.66
N GLY A 58 10.88 1.89 9.02
CA GLY A 58 10.54 2.94 8.06
C GLY A 58 11.60 3.06 6.95
N PRO A 59 11.20 3.51 5.75
CA PRO A 59 12.10 3.60 4.60
C PRO A 59 13.27 4.56 4.86
N ALA A 60 14.48 4.16 4.45
CA ALA A 60 15.68 4.99 4.62
C ALA A 60 15.66 6.29 3.79
N HIS A 61 14.87 6.31 2.71
CA HIS A 61 14.71 7.44 1.79
C HIS A 61 13.63 8.44 2.23
N ALA A 62 13.04 8.26 3.42
CA ALA A 62 12.08 9.19 3.98
C ALA A 62 12.47 9.54 5.42
N ARG A 63 12.66 10.82 5.70
CA ARG A 63 13.13 11.28 7.00
C ARG A 63 12.58 12.64 7.35
N TRP A 64 12.13 12.77 8.59
CA TRP A 64 11.83 14.06 9.19
C TRP A 64 13.06 14.55 9.95
N HIS A 65 13.38 15.81 9.78
CA HIS A 65 14.46 16.48 10.50
C HIS A 65 13.87 17.31 11.65
N ALA A 66 14.68 17.56 12.68
CA ALA A 66 14.24 18.32 13.86
C ALA A 66 13.80 19.77 13.54
N SER A 67 14.25 20.30 12.40
CA SER A 67 13.87 21.60 11.84
C SER A 67 12.43 21.67 11.32
N GLY A 68 11.74 20.53 11.17
CA GLY A 68 10.44 20.46 10.48
C GLY A 68 10.56 20.20 8.97
N GLU A 69 11.77 19.92 8.47
CA GLU A 69 11.97 19.54 7.08
C GLU A 69 11.66 18.05 6.88
N LEU A 70 10.94 17.75 5.80
CA LEU A 70 10.71 16.40 5.32
C LEU A 70 11.62 16.12 4.12
N GLU A 71 12.48 15.13 4.26
CA GLU A 71 13.29 14.57 3.18
C GLU A 71 12.60 13.34 2.59
N LEU A 72 12.23 13.39 1.31
CA LEU A 72 11.75 12.24 0.54
C LEU A 72 12.61 12.08 -0.70
N ILE A 73 13.03 10.85 -1.01
CA ILE A 73 13.77 10.51 -2.24
C ILE A 73 14.96 11.45 -2.54
N GLY A 74 15.65 11.91 -1.49
CA GLY A 74 16.81 12.80 -1.59
C GLY A 74 16.49 14.29 -1.77
N ARG A 75 15.22 14.70 -1.63
CA ARG A 75 14.77 16.09 -1.72
C ARG A 75 14.15 16.54 -0.40
N ARG A 76 14.54 17.71 0.08
CA ARG A 76 14.09 18.30 1.36
C ARG A 76 13.10 19.43 1.10
N VAL A 77 11.99 19.40 1.83
CA VAL A 77 10.95 20.44 1.81
C VAL A 77 10.62 20.82 3.24
N ASP A 78 10.55 22.12 3.51
CA ASP A 78 10.20 22.64 4.83
C ASP A 78 8.68 22.56 5.05
N PHE A 79 8.26 21.90 6.13
CA PHE A 79 6.89 21.81 6.61
C PHE A 79 6.77 22.16 8.09
N ALA A 80 7.65 23.02 8.62
CA ALA A 80 7.57 23.48 10.01
C ALA A 80 6.21 24.10 10.38
N GLY A 81 5.51 24.69 9.40
CA GLY A 81 4.15 25.25 9.57
C GLY A 81 2.99 24.26 9.37
N GLY A 82 3.29 22.99 9.10
CA GLY A 82 2.31 21.97 8.72
C GLY A 82 2.53 21.46 7.30
N VAL A 83 2.07 20.23 7.05
CA VAL A 83 2.24 19.59 5.74
C VAL A 83 1.24 20.15 4.74
N ASP A 84 1.76 20.73 3.66
CA ASP A 84 0.95 21.05 2.48
C ASP A 84 0.72 19.78 1.65
N TRP A 85 -0.47 19.18 1.80
CA TRP A 85 -0.84 17.99 1.05
C TRP A 85 -1.07 18.25 -0.45
N ALA A 86 -1.15 19.51 -0.88
CA ALA A 86 -1.25 19.88 -2.29
C ALA A 86 0.09 20.37 -2.86
N PHE A 87 1.20 20.10 -2.18
CA PHE A 87 2.52 20.58 -2.56
C PHE A 87 2.94 20.08 -3.96
N THR A 88 3.22 21.02 -4.87
CA THR A 88 3.60 20.71 -6.27
C THR A 88 5.07 21.00 -6.59
N GLY A 89 5.86 21.51 -5.64
CA GLY A 89 7.21 22.05 -5.89
C GLY A 89 8.25 21.02 -6.33
N GLU A 90 8.11 19.74 -5.96
CA GLU A 90 9.09 18.67 -6.28
C GLU A 90 8.55 17.64 -7.30
N GLY A 91 7.41 17.96 -7.95
CA GLY A 91 6.80 17.14 -8.98
C GLY A 91 6.00 15.93 -8.45
N LEU A 92 5.36 15.22 -9.40
CA LEU A 92 4.34 14.22 -9.08
C LEU A 92 4.87 13.00 -8.33
N LEU A 93 6.09 12.54 -8.65
CA LEU A 93 6.69 11.40 -7.96
C LEU A 93 6.91 11.70 -6.47
N TRP A 94 7.43 12.88 -6.16
CA TRP A 94 7.66 13.31 -4.79
C TRP A 94 6.33 13.44 -4.03
N LEU A 95 5.33 14.05 -4.66
CA LEU A 95 3.98 14.18 -4.10
C LEU A 95 3.32 12.82 -3.84
N TYR A 96 3.55 11.83 -4.72
CA TYR A 96 3.10 10.46 -4.46
C TYR A 96 3.77 9.88 -3.22
N HIS A 97 5.08 10.05 -3.03
CA HIS A 97 5.77 9.60 -1.81
C HIS A 97 5.25 10.30 -0.55
N LEU A 98 4.87 11.58 -0.64
CA LEU A 98 4.22 12.29 0.47
C LEU A 98 2.91 11.60 0.86
N HIS A 99 2.05 11.30 -0.12
CA HIS A 99 0.73 10.72 0.10
C HIS A 99 0.72 9.24 0.50
N GLN A 100 1.83 8.53 0.32
CA GLN A 100 2.00 7.15 0.81
C GLN A 100 2.09 7.08 2.34
N CYS A 101 2.37 8.21 3.02
CA CYS A 101 2.55 8.31 4.47
C CYS A 101 3.63 7.36 5.06
N ASP A 102 4.48 6.75 4.24
CA ASP A 102 5.50 5.80 4.70
C ASP A 102 6.60 6.46 5.53
N HIS A 103 6.76 7.77 5.37
CA HIS A 103 7.64 8.62 6.16
C HIS A 103 7.27 8.67 7.66
N LEU A 104 6.00 8.38 8.02
CA LEU A 104 5.55 8.35 9.42
C LEU A 104 6.09 7.13 10.18
N ARG A 105 6.50 6.07 9.48
CA ARG A 105 7.14 4.88 10.08
C ARG A 105 8.59 5.11 10.50
N GLY A 106 9.12 6.32 10.30
CA GLY A 106 10.44 6.71 10.77
C GLY A 106 10.55 6.61 12.30
N PRO A 107 11.72 6.22 12.83
CA PRO A 107 11.96 6.15 14.27
C PRO A 107 11.93 7.52 14.97
N GLN A 108 12.13 8.61 14.22
CA GLN A 108 12.13 9.98 14.74
C GLN A 108 10.74 10.54 15.06
N ILE A 109 9.66 9.84 14.66
CA ILE A 109 8.29 10.31 14.84
C ILE A 109 7.69 9.67 16.08
N LEU A 110 7.23 10.51 16.99
CA LEU A 110 6.57 10.08 18.22
C LEU A 110 5.19 9.46 17.91
N PRO A 111 4.71 8.51 18.72
CA PRO A 111 3.41 7.87 18.50
C PRO A 111 2.23 8.85 18.37
N SER A 112 2.16 9.89 19.21
CA SER A 112 1.17 10.98 19.10
C SER A 112 1.27 11.77 17.80
N GLN A 113 2.49 12.02 17.31
CA GLN A 113 2.73 12.72 16.04
C GLN A 113 2.29 11.88 14.83
N ARG A 114 2.42 10.55 14.89
CA ARG A 114 1.95 9.68 13.80
C ARG A 114 0.43 9.78 13.67
N LEU A 115 -0.29 9.63 14.78
CA LEU A 115 -1.74 9.68 14.79
C LEU A 115 -2.25 11.06 14.37
N SER A 116 -1.68 12.14 14.92
CA SER A 116 -2.07 13.50 14.54
C SER A 116 -1.80 13.78 13.05
N SER A 117 -0.68 13.30 12.49
CA SER A 117 -0.40 13.43 11.05
C SER A 117 -1.37 12.64 10.19
N MET A 118 -1.75 11.43 10.58
CA MET A 118 -2.74 10.61 9.88
C MET A 118 -4.12 11.30 9.88
N LEU A 119 -4.55 11.82 11.03
CA LEU A 119 -5.81 12.55 11.16
C LEU A 119 -5.79 13.88 10.40
N ALA A 120 -4.65 14.59 10.41
CA ALA A 120 -4.46 15.79 9.60
C ALA A 120 -4.58 15.47 8.11
N TRP A 121 -3.98 14.38 7.64
CA TRP A 121 -4.13 13.92 6.26
C TRP A 121 -5.61 13.69 5.90
N VAL A 122 -6.36 12.97 6.75
CA VAL A 122 -7.78 12.69 6.52
C VAL A 122 -8.63 13.96 6.46
N ARG A 123 -8.35 14.93 7.35
CA ARG A 123 -9.10 16.19 7.43
C ARG A 123 -8.78 17.11 6.27
N ASP A 124 -7.50 17.25 5.92
CA ASP A 124 -7.01 18.32 5.05
C ASP A 124 -6.86 17.86 3.59
N CYS A 125 -6.73 16.55 3.31
CA CYS A 125 -6.63 16.01 1.96
C CYS A 125 -8.01 15.68 1.37
N SER A 126 -8.70 16.70 0.83
CA SER A 126 -10.04 16.56 0.25
C SER A 126 -10.09 16.03 -1.20
N GLY A 127 -8.95 15.89 -1.87
CA GLY A 127 -8.90 15.46 -3.27
C GLY A 127 -7.49 15.44 -3.88
N GLY A 128 -7.41 15.25 -5.20
CA GLY A 128 -6.15 15.27 -5.96
C GLY A 128 -5.36 13.97 -5.93
N SER A 129 -4.06 14.08 -6.20
CA SER A 129 -3.13 12.94 -6.32
C SER A 129 -3.10 12.03 -5.10
N GLY A 130 -3.46 12.52 -3.92
CA GLY A 130 -3.52 11.72 -2.69
C GLY A 130 -4.57 10.61 -2.71
N TRP A 131 -5.58 10.75 -3.58
CA TRP A 131 -6.66 9.78 -3.76
C TRP A 131 -6.45 8.85 -4.96
N ASP A 132 -5.35 9.02 -5.70
CA ASP A 132 -5.03 8.12 -6.78
C ASP A 132 -4.86 6.68 -6.25
N PRO A 133 -5.19 5.65 -7.05
CA PRO A 133 -5.13 4.26 -6.59
C PRO A 133 -3.75 3.85 -6.08
N HIS A 134 -2.69 4.38 -6.68
CA HIS A 134 -1.31 4.05 -6.33
C HIS A 134 -0.92 4.51 -4.91
N PRO A 135 -0.92 5.81 -4.57
CA PRO A 135 -0.61 6.26 -3.21
C PRO A 135 -1.62 5.74 -2.18
N THR A 136 -2.90 5.59 -2.54
CA THR A 136 -3.92 5.03 -1.64
C THR A 136 -3.59 3.60 -1.23
N SER A 137 -3.19 2.74 -2.17
CA SER A 137 -2.83 1.34 -1.88
C SER A 137 -1.64 1.24 -0.93
N LEU A 138 -0.61 2.07 -1.17
CA LEU A 138 0.58 2.10 -0.33
C LEU A 138 0.32 2.75 1.03
N ARG A 139 -0.58 3.74 1.12
CA ARG A 139 -1.00 4.36 2.38
C ARG A 139 -1.70 3.35 3.28
N ILE A 140 -2.60 2.52 2.74
CA ILE A 140 -3.26 1.44 3.48
C ILE A 140 -2.21 0.49 4.07
N LEU A 141 -1.20 0.10 3.29
CA LEU A 141 -0.11 -0.75 3.78
C LEU A 141 0.72 -0.06 4.85
N SER A 142 1.03 1.22 4.67
CA SER A 142 1.83 1.97 5.63
C SER A 142 1.11 2.15 6.96
N TRP A 143 -0.14 2.62 6.92
CA TRP A 143 -1.00 2.76 8.09
C TRP A 143 -1.28 1.43 8.76
N GLY A 144 -1.52 0.36 7.99
CA GLY A 144 -1.68 -0.99 8.53
C GLY A 144 -0.45 -1.44 9.31
N LYS A 145 0.76 -1.20 8.80
CA LYS A 145 2.00 -1.49 9.55
C LYS A 145 2.11 -0.67 10.83
N ILE A 146 1.74 0.62 10.80
CA ILE A 146 1.77 1.47 12.01
C ILE A 146 0.76 0.93 13.03
N LEU A 147 -0.50 0.75 12.65
CA LEU A 147 -1.59 0.31 13.52
C LEU A 147 -1.35 -1.09 14.13
N LEU A 148 -0.71 -1.98 13.37
CA LEU A 148 -0.37 -3.33 13.83
C LEU A 148 0.96 -3.41 14.58
N THR A 149 1.71 -2.30 14.70
CA THR A 149 2.96 -2.27 15.49
C THR A 149 2.65 -1.78 16.90
N PRO A 150 2.87 -2.62 17.95
CA PRO A 150 2.64 -2.21 19.33
C PRO A 150 3.44 -0.95 19.70
N GLY A 151 2.77 0.01 20.35
CA GLY A 151 3.38 1.27 20.78
C GLY A 151 3.69 2.25 19.64
N ALA A 152 3.31 1.95 18.39
CA ALA A 152 3.55 2.87 17.28
C ALA A 152 2.57 4.05 17.25
N ILE A 153 1.40 3.92 17.87
CA ILE A 153 0.40 4.97 18.09
C ILE A 153 0.07 4.98 19.59
N GLU A 154 -0.23 6.16 20.14
CA GLU A 154 -0.78 6.26 21.49
C GLU A 154 -2.24 5.80 21.46
N PRO A 155 -2.64 4.85 22.32
CA PRO A 155 -4.04 4.42 22.40
C PRO A 155 -4.91 5.61 22.78
N SER A 156 -6.11 5.69 22.20
CA SER A 156 -7.11 6.65 22.67
C SER A 156 -7.51 6.34 24.12
N GLU A 157 -8.03 7.33 24.85
CA GLU A 157 -8.49 7.14 26.23
C GLU A 157 -9.51 5.99 26.34
N ASP A 158 -10.35 5.80 25.31
CA ASP A 158 -11.34 4.73 25.21
C ASP A 158 -10.72 3.32 25.01
N GLU A 159 -9.64 3.21 24.23
CA GLU A 159 -8.92 1.93 24.04
C GLU A 159 -8.05 1.58 25.25
N ALA A 160 -7.45 2.58 25.89
CA ALA A 160 -6.68 2.39 27.11
C ALA A 160 -7.55 1.85 28.26
N ALA A 161 -8.82 2.30 28.34
CA ALA A 161 -9.80 1.79 29.30
C ALA A 161 -10.18 0.31 29.06
N LEU A 162 -10.22 -0.13 27.80
CA LEU A 162 -10.49 -1.54 27.44
C LEU A 162 -9.29 -2.46 27.74
N ILE A 163 -8.06 -1.98 27.58
CA ILE A 163 -6.83 -2.77 27.81
C ILE A 163 -6.53 -2.92 29.31
N CYS A 164 -6.82 -1.91 30.12
CA CYS A 164 -6.59 -1.95 31.57
C CYS A 164 -7.78 -2.50 32.37
N GLY A 165 -8.90 -2.81 31.71
CA GLY A 165 -10.16 -3.25 32.32
C GLY A 165 -10.40 -4.77 32.33
N SER A 166 -9.41 -5.59 31.94
CA SER A 166 -9.52 -7.07 31.90
C SER A 166 -8.54 -7.76 32.83
#